data_AF-D6PBF9-F1
#
_entry.id   AF-D6PBF9-F1
#
_cell.length_a   1.000
_cell.length_b   1.000
_cell.length_c   1.000
_cell.angle_alpha   90.00
_cell.angle_beta   90.00
_cell.angle_gamma   90.00
#
_symmetry.space_group_name_H-M   'P 1'
#
loop_
_entity.id
_entity.type
_entity.pdbx_description
1 polymer ?
#
loop_
_entity_poly.entity_id
_entity_poly.type
_entity_poly.pdbx_seq_one_letter_code
_entity_poly.pdbx_strand_id
1 'polypeptide(L)'
;MGERIGQILARNDISPSIPEDLMDLMRKALRMLDHLTENRKDLHNRRQLQLVESKIRRLARYHKGSGALDSDWTYKREQLRLAVN
;
A
#
# COMPACT_ATOMS: atom_id res chain seq x y z
N MET A 1 -23.41 11.33 15.49
CA MET A 1 -23.13 10.83 14.13
C MET A 1 -21.66 10.48 14.09
N GLY A 2 -21.31 9.23 13.76
CA GLY A 2 -19.92 8.78 13.74
C GLY A 2 -19.28 9.13 12.39
N GLU A 3 -18.19 9.89 12.43
CA GLU A 3 -17.35 10.15 11.26
C GLU A 3 -16.35 9.01 11.09
N ARG A 4 -16.04 8.62 9.85
CA ARG A 4 -14.96 7.64 9.61
C ARG A 4 -13.62 8.31 9.97
N ILE A 5 -12.66 7.54 10.47
CA ILE A 5 -11.32 8.03 10.82
C ILE A 5 -10.70 8.83 9.66
N GLY A 6 -10.84 8.34 8.41
CA GLY A 6 -10.37 9.07 7.23
C GLY A 6 -11.04 10.43 6.98
N GLN A 7 -12.31 10.60 7.36
CA GLN A 7 -13.01 11.89 7.27
C GLN A 7 -12.54 12.87 8.35
N ILE A 8 -12.24 12.36 9.55
CA ILE A 8 -11.67 13.14 10.65
C ILE A 8 -10.28 13.64 10.25
N LEU A 9 -9.44 12.78 9.69
CA LEU A 9 -8.08 13.13 9.26
C LEU A 9 -8.08 14.15 8.12
N ALA A 10 -8.93 13.98 7.12
CA ALA A 10 -9.09 14.95 6.03
C ALA A 10 -9.55 16.33 6.52
N ARG A 11 -10.46 16.39 7.51
CA ARG A 11 -10.91 17.65 8.12
C ARG A 11 -9.78 18.38 8.86
N ASN A 12 -8.79 17.65 9.36
CA ASN A 12 -7.65 18.23 10.08
C ASN A 12 -6.50 18.63 9.15
N ASP A 13 -6.68 18.59 7.82
CA ASP A 13 -5.62 18.82 6.82
C ASP A 13 -4.43 17.83 6.93
N ILE A 14 -4.61 16.75 7.68
CA ILE A 14 -3.66 15.64 7.79
C ILE A 14 -4.11 14.55 6.83
N SER A 15 -4.20 14.90 5.54
CA SER A 15 -4.51 13.91 4.51
C SER A 15 -3.19 13.36 3.95
N PRO A 16 -2.81 12.11 4.25
CA PRO A 16 -1.60 11.53 3.69
C PRO A 16 -1.71 11.46 2.16
N SER A 17 -0.59 11.69 1.45
CA SER A 17 -0.55 11.62 -0.02
C SER A 17 -0.87 10.23 -0.56
N ILE A 18 -0.73 9.21 0.28
CA ILE A 18 -1.11 7.83 0.02
C ILE A 18 -2.21 7.45 1.01
N PRO A 19 -3.35 6.91 0.53
CA PRO A 19 -4.39 6.37 1.38
C PRO A 19 -3.88 5.32 2.38
N GLU A 20 -4.39 5.36 3.62
CA GLU A 20 -3.93 4.52 4.73
C GLU A 20 -4.02 3.01 4.42
N ASP A 21 -5.10 2.57 3.78
CA ASP A 21 -5.29 1.17 3.39
C ASP A 21 -4.26 0.69 2.36
N LEU A 22 -3.85 1.57 1.45
CA LEU A 22 -2.79 1.33 0.49
C LEU A 22 -1.43 1.28 1.19
N MET A 23 -1.20 2.19 2.13
CA MET A 23 0.01 2.25 2.95
C MET A 23 0.20 0.97 3.77
N ASP A 24 -0.84 0.47 4.44
CA ASP A 24 -0.77 -0.77 5.23
C ASP A 24 -0.38 -1.99 4.40
N LEU A 25 -0.92 -2.09 3.18
CA LEU A 25 -0.54 -3.15 2.26
C LEU A 25 0.90 -3.02 1.78
N MET A 26 1.38 -1.79 1.57
CA MET A 26 2.78 -1.51 1.26
C MET A 26 3.69 -1.92 2.42
N ARG A 27 3.34 -1.60 3.68
CA ARG A 27 4.08 -2.07 4.87
C ARG A 27 4.14 -3.59 4.94
N LYS A 28 3.02 -4.27 4.66
CA LYS A 28 2.97 -5.74 4.63
C LYS A 28 3.84 -6.33 3.52
N ALA A 29 3.79 -5.75 2.31
CA ALA A 29 4.62 -6.18 1.19
C ALA A 29 6.12 -6.02 1.50
N LEU A 30 6.52 -4.93 2.16
CA LEU A 30 7.90 -4.71 2.57
C LEU A 30 8.40 -5.79 3.54
N ARG A 31 7.63 -6.09 4.60
CA ARG A 31 7.97 -7.17 5.54
C ARG A 31 8.10 -8.54 4.87
N MET A 32 7.22 -8.83 3.91
CA MET A 32 7.29 -10.08 3.13
C MET A 32 8.51 -10.11 2.21
N LEU A 33 8.88 -8.99 1.60
CA LEU A 33 10.09 -8.87 0.80
C LEU A 33 11.33 -9.14 1.66
N ASP A 34 11.43 -8.51 2.82
CA ASP A 34 12.56 -8.70 3.74
C ASP A 34 12.67 -10.18 4.17
N HIS A 35 11.56 -10.81 4.58
CA HIS A 35 11.54 -12.26 4.89
C HIS A 35 12.02 -13.13 3.72
N LEU A 36 11.58 -12.84 2.50
CA LEU A 36 11.95 -13.59 1.29
C LEU A 36 13.40 -13.33 0.84
N THR A 37 14.01 -12.22 1.24
CA THR A 37 15.42 -11.96 0.94
C THR A 37 16.34 -12.95 1.66
N GLU A 38 16.00 -13.31 2.90
CA GLU A 38 16.66 -14.33 3.70
C GLU A 38 16.19 -15.74 3.31
N ASN A 39 14.90 -15.92 3.02
CA ASN A 39 14.26 -17.21 2.78
C ASN A 39 13.87 -17.42 1.30
N ARG A 40 14.85 -17.38 0.39
CA ARG A 40 14.60 -17.40 -1.06
C ARG A 40 13.88 -18.66 -1.59
N LYS A 41 13.81 -19.75 -0.83
CA LYS A 41 13.11 -20.98 -1.23
C LYS A 41 11.66 -21.05 -0.73
N ASP A 42 11.19 -20.05 0.01
CA ASP A 42 9.83 -19.99 0.53
C ASP A 42 8.82 -19.62 -0.57
N LEU A 43 8.41 -20.63 -1.34
CA LEU A 43 7.46 -20.50 -2.44
C LEU A 43 6.08 -20.05 -1.96
N HIS A 44 5.68 -20.46 -0.75
CA HIS A 44 4.40 -20.09 -0.18
C HIS A 44 4.33 -18.58 0.03
N ASN A 45 5.31 -18.01 0.74
CA ASN A 45 5.33 -16.58 1.00
C ASN A 45 5.59 -15.74 -0.26
N ARG A 46 6.30 -16.29 -1.26
CA ARG A 46 6.40 -15.65 -2.58
C ARG A 46 5.03 -15.48 -3.24
N ARG A 47 4.19 -16.53 -3.18
CA ARG A 47 2.82 -16.45 -3.70
C ARG A 47 1.99 -15.44 -2.89
N GLN A 48 2.13 -15.41 -1.57
CA GLN A 48 1.43 -14.44 -0.73
C GLN A 48 1.83 -13.00 -1.08
N LEU A 49 3.11 -12.74 -1.30
CA LEU A 49 3.60 -11.44 -1.77
C LEU A 49 2.91 -11.04 -3.08
N GLN A 50 2.87 -11.92 -4.08
CA GLN A 50 2.21 -11.63 -5.37
C GLN A 50 0.71 -11.28 -5.21
N LEU A 51 0.02 -11.92 -4.27
CA LEU A 51 -1.38 -11.63 -3.96
C LEU A 51 -1.54 -10.25 -3.30
N VAL A 52 -0.66 -9.91 -2.36
CA VAL A 52 -0.62 -8.58 -1.73
C VAL A 52 -0.38 -7.50 -2.79
N GLU A 53 0.60 -7.68 -3.67
CA GLU A 53 0.90 -6.73 -4.75
C GLU A 53 -0.25 -6.57 -5.75
N SER A 54 -0.96 -7.65 -6.03
CA SER A 54 -2.15 -7.60 -6.86
C SER A 54 -3.27 -6.82 -6.18
N LYS A 55 -3.41 -6.94 -4.85
CA LYS A 55 -4.37 -6.13 -4.08
C LYS A 55 -3.98 -4.64 -4.07
N ILE A 56 -2.70 -4.32 -3.86
CA ILE A 56 -2.18 -2.94 -3.95
C ILE A 56 -2.54 -2.34 -5.31
N ARG A 57 -2.25 -3.04 -6.41
CA ARG A 57 -2.57 -2.55 -7.77
C ARG A 57 -4.07 -2.32 -7.99
N ARG A 58 -4.95 -3.14 -7.40
CA ARG A 58 -6.41 -2.93 -7.48
C ARG A 58 -6.84 -1.70 -6.69
N LEU A 59 -6.36 -1.54 -5.46
CA LEU A 59 -6.71 -0.40 -4.62
C LEU A 59 -6.17 0.91 -5.18
N ALA A 60 -4.96 0.91 -5.71
CA ALA A 60 -4.41 2.08 -6.39
C ALA A 60 -5.31 2.52 -7.56
N ARG A 61 -5.83 1.60 -8.37
CA ARG A 61 -6.78 1.94 -9.44
C ARG A 61 -8.08 2.53 -8.90
N TYR A 62 -8.60 1.99 -7.81
CA TYR A 62 -9.80 2.52 -7.15
C TYR A 62 -9.57 3.96 -6.66
N HIS A 63 -8.47 4.20 -5.95
CA HIS A 63 -8.14 5.53 -5.41
C HIS A 63 -7.80 6.56 -6.50
N LYS A 64 -7.20 6.14 -7.61
CA LYS A 64 -7.08 6.99 -8.81
C LYS A 64 -8.44 7.40 -9.36
N GLY A 65 -9.38 6.46 -9.43
CA GLY A 65 -10.74 6.72 -9.90
C GLY A 65 -11.54 7.64 -8.98
N SER A 66 -11.24 7.66 -7.68
CA SER A 66 -11.89 8.56 -6.71
C SER A 66 -11.17 9.90 -6.52
N GLY A 67 -10.03 10.12 -7.18
CA GLY A 67 -9.20 11.33 -7.03
C GLY A 67 -8.38 11.37 -5.73
N ALA A 68 -8.36 10.28 -4.96
CA ALA A 68 -7.58 10.16 -3.73
C ALA A 68 -6.10 9.80 -3.97
N LEU A 69 -5.71 9.54 -5.22
CA LEU A 69 -4.35 9.20 -5.62
C LEU A 69 -4.06 9.76 -7.01
N ASP A 70 -2.82 10.21 -7.23
CA ASP A 70 -2.35 10.73 -8.52
C ASP A 70 -2.54 9.71 -9.66
N SER A 71 -3.02 10.17 -10.81
CA SER A 71 -3.22 9.35 -12.00
C SER A 71 -1.94 8.66 -12.47
N ASP A 72 -0.77 9.27 -12.24
CA ASP A 72 0.53 8.75 -12.62
C ASP A 72 1.16 7.83 -11.57
N TRP A 73 0.53 7.71 -10.39
CA TRP A 73 1.05 6.87 -9.31
C TRP A 73 1.19 5.41 -9.75
N THR A 74 2.33 4.78 -9.48
CA THR A 74 2.53 3.37 -9.83
C THR A 74 3.26 2.61 -8.74
N TYR A 75 2.84 1.38 -8.50
CA TYR A 75 3.48 0.52 -7.53
C TYR A 75 4.83 0.03 -8.07
N LYS A 76 5.92 0.47 -7.43
CA LYS A 76 7.29 0.01 -7.70
C LYS A 76 7.88 -0.58 -6.43
N ARG A 77 8.34 -1.82 -6.51
CA ARG A 77 8.95 -2.55 -5.37
C ARG A 77 10.12 -1.80 -4.76
N GLU A 78 10.95 -1.19 -5.60
CA GLU A 78 12.15 -0.43 -5.17
C GLU A 78 11.78 0.80 -4.35
N GLN A 79 10.59 1.37 -4.59
CA GLN A 79 10.12 2.56 -3.90
C GLN A 79 9.42 2.23 -2.56
N LEU A 80 9.12 0.96 -2.26
CA LEU A 80 8.48 0.57 -0.99
C LEU A 80 9.29 0.99 0.22
N ARG A 81 10.61 0.80 0.18
CA ARG A 81 11.49 1.16 1.29
C ARG A 81 11.53 2.66 1.53
N LEU A 82 11.38 3.46 0.48
CA LEU A 82 11.37 4.92 0.56
C LEU A 82 10.01 5.45 1.00
N ALA A 83 8.92 4.79 0.60
CA ALA A 83 7.56 5.26 0.85
C ALA A 83 7.02 4.88 2.24
N VAL A 84 7.59 3.86 2.90
CA VAL A 84 7.09 3.32 4.17
C VAL A 84 7.85 3.86 5.41
N ASN A 85 8.99 4.52 5.19
CA ASN A 85 9.88 5.02 6.23
C ASN A 85 9.51 6.43 6.70
#